data_AF-A0A973X9F2-F1
#
_entry.id   AF-A0A973X9F2-F1
#
_cell.length_a   1.000
_cell.length_b   1.000
_cell.length_c   1.000
_cell.angle_alpha   90.00
_cell.angle_beta   90.00
_cell.angle_gamma   90.00
#
_symmetry.space_group_name_H-M   'P 1'
#
loop_
_entity.id
_entity.type
_entity.pdbx_description
1 polymer ?
#
loop_
_entity_poly.entity_id
_entity_poly.type
_entity_poly.pdbx_seq_one_letter_code
_entity_poly.pdbx_strand_id
1 'polypeptide(L)'
;AIAVAIERETGQMVSPMMKMSHEGFGRMVLIAGRLVVANKQLRDVHRFGFPSLAKLAAAGGKFFDEAVTMIRTYPEVAQYGA
;
A
#
# COMPACT_ATOMS: atom_id res chain seq x y z
N ALA A 1 -8.25 2.33 -2.52
CA ALA A 1 -7.89 3.71 -2.89
C ALA A 1 -6.43 3.81 -3.34
N ILE A 2 -5.46 3.63 -2.43
CA ILE A 2 -4.03 3.77 -2.75
C ILE A 2 -3.59 2.81 -3.87
N ALA A 3 -3.93 1.53 -3.78
CA ALA A 3 -3.63 0.54 -4.82
C ALA A 3 -4.11 0.96 -6.22
N VAL A 4 -5.37 1.39 -6.34
CA VAL A 4 -5.94 1.88 -7.61
C VAL A 4 -5.24 3.15 -8.12
N ALA A 5 -4.83 4.04 -7.22
CA ALA A 5 -4.06 5.22 -7.60
C ALA A 5 -2.69 4.82 -8.16
N ILE A 6 -1.99 3.88 -7.52
CA ILE A 6 -0.71 3.35 -8.00
C ILE A 6 -0.88 2.70 -9.38
N GLU A 7 -1.93 1.89 -9.56
CA GLU A 7 -2.23 1.27 -10.86
C GLU A 7 -2.45 2.30 -11.97
N ARG A 8 -3.18 3.38 -11.69
CA ARG A 8 -3.35 4.49 -12.64
C ARG A 8 -2.04 5.18 -13.01
N GLU A 9 -1.12 5.34 -12.07
CA GLU A 9 0.17 6.01 -12.29
C GLU A 9 1.20 5.11 -12.98
N THR A 10 1.16 3.81 -12.71
CA THR A 10 2.23 2.88 -13.11
C THR A 10 1.82 1.88 -14.19
N GLY A 11 0.51 1.72 -14.44
CA GLY A 11 -0.05 0.66 -15.27
C GLY A 11 0.05 -0.74 -14.65
N GLN A 12 0.61 -0.88 -13.45
CA GLN A 12 0.76 -2.17 -12.77
C GLN A 12 -0.41 -2.41 -11.82
N MET A 13 -1.07 -3.56 -11.96
CA MET A 13 -2.13 -3.95 -11.04
C MET A 13 -1.57 -4.14 -9.63
N VAL A 14 -2.19 -3.48 -8.64
CA VAL A 14 -1.78 -3.56 -7.24
C VAL A 14 -2.93 -4.10 -6.40
N SER A 15 -2.68 -5.11 -5.58
CA SER A 15 -3.67 -5.71 -4.69
C SER A 15 -3.26 -5.60 -3.21
N PRO A 16 -4.21 -5.31 -2.30
CA PRO A 16 -3.95 -5.35 -0.87
C PRO A 16 -4.07 -6.77 -0.31
N MET A 17 -3.18 -7.13 0.61
CA MET A 17 -3.33 -8.29 1.48
C MET A 17 -3.19 -7.84 2.93
N MET A 18 -4.15 -8.24 3.78
CA MET A 18 -4.16 -7.88 5.19
C MET A 18 -4.40 -9.11 6.05
N LYS A 19 -3.64 -9.21 7.15
CA LYS A 19 -3.89 -10.18 8.22
C LYS A 19 -4.00 -9.41 9.53
N MET A 20 -5.09 -9.63 10.25
CA MET A 20 -5.38 -9.01 11.54
C MET A 20 -5.52 -10.08 12.63
N SER A 21 -5.07 -9.75 13.84
CA SER A 21 -5.41 -10.47 15.07
C SER A 21 -6.73 -9.94 15.64
N HIS A 22 -7.30 -10.69 16.57
CA HIS A 22 -8.50 -10.28 17.31
C HIS A 22 -8.26 -9.08 18.26
N GLU A 23 -7.00 -8.76 18.56
CA GLU A 23 -6.60 -7.65 19.43
C GLU A 23 -6.35 -6.34 18.66
N GLY A 24 -6.59 -6.32 17.35
CA GLY A 24 -6.40 -5.12 16.52
C GLY A 24 -4.95 -4.85 16.12
N PHE A 25 -4.09 -5.86 16.19
CA PHE A 25 -2.74 -5.86 15.62
C PHE A 25 -2.74 -6.58 14.29
N GLY A 26 -1.83 -6.23 13.38
CA GLY A 26 -1.75 -6.95 12.13
C GLY A 26 -0.72 -6.39 11.17
N ARG A 27 -0.83 -6.82 9.92
CA ARG A 27 0.02 -6.37 8.83
C ARG A 27 -0.82 -6.21 7.57
N MET A 28 -0.58 -5.12 6.86
CA MET A 28 -1.08 -4.88 5.52
C MET A 28 0.10 -4.71 4.58
N VAL A 29 0.03 -5.37 3.43
CA VAL A 29 0.94 -5.18 2.31
C VAL A 29 0.16 -4.83 1.06
N LEU A 30 0.78 -4.02 0.20
CA LEU A 30 0.35 -3.85 -1.20
C LEU A 30 1.31 -4.62 -2.09
N ILE A 31 0.77 -5.38 -3.04
CA ILE A 31 1.53 -6.29 -3.89
C ILE A 31 1.27 -5.97 -5.36
N ALA A 32 2.34 -5.80 -6.13
CA ALA A 32 2.36 -5.75 -7.60
C ALA A 32 3.17 -6.94 -8.12
N GLY A 33 2.58 -7.86 -8.89
CA GLY A 33 3.23 -9.11 -9.27
C GLY A 33 3.73 -9.88 -8.05
N ARG A 34 5.06 -10.00 -7.89
CA ARG A 34 5.69 -10.60 -6.70
C ARG A 34 6.37 -9.58 -5.78
N LEU A 35 6.22 -8.29 -6.04
CA LEU A 35 6.84 -7.20 -5.29
C LEU A 35 5.89 -6.67 -4.21
N VAL A 36 6.36 -6.63 -2.97
CA VAL A 36 5.68 -5.86 -1.91
C VAL A 36 6.08 -4.40 -2.04
N VAL A 37 5.16 -3.56 -2.50
CA VAL A 37 5.40 -2.15 -2.84
C VAL A 37 5.09 -1.19 -1.70
N ALA A 38 4.29 -1.64 -0.73
CA ALA A 38 4.09 -0.96 0.54
C ALA A 38 3.90 -1.99 1.65
N ASN A 39 4.44 -1.72 2.84
CA ASN A 39 4.37 -2.64 3.98
C ASN A 39 4.09 -1.86 5.26
N LYS A 40 2.96 -2.14 5.90
CA LYS A 40 2.55 -1.47 7.13
C LYS A 40 2.20 -2.49 8.22
N GLN A 41 2.90 -2.38 9.34
CA GLN A 41 2.46 -2.97 10.60
C GLN A 41 1.31 -2.13 11.17
N LEU A 42 0.23 -2.80 11.53
CA LEU A 42 -1.00 -2.22 12.05
C LEU A 42 -1.10 -2.49 13.55
N ARG A 43 -1.48 -1.46 14.30
CA ARG A 43 -1.74 -1.52 15.75
C ARG A 43 -2.92 -0.62 16.04
N ASP A 44 -3.69 -0.96 17.07
CA ASP A 44 -4.83 -0.17 17.54
C ASP A 44 -5.80 0.23 16.41
N VAL A 45 -6.10 -0.68 15.48
CA VAL A 45 -6.87 -0.34 14.27
C VAL A 45 -8.27 0.20 14.55
N HIS A 46 -8.82 -0.04 15.74
CA HIS A 46 -10.06 0.57 16.21
C HIS A 46 -9.98 2.11 16.33
N ARG A 47 -8.77 2.68 16.35
CA ARG A 47 -8.50 4.12 16.34
C ARG A 47 -8.11 4.67 14.97
N PHE A 48 -8.25 3.87 13.91
CA PHE A 48 -7.89 4.33 12.57
C PHE A 48 -8.69 5.59 12.20
N GLY A 49 -7.97 6.68 11.96
CA GLY A 49 -8.54 7.99 11.67
C GLY A 49 -7.45 9.04 11.56
N PHE A 50 -7.81 10.20 11.00
CA PHE A 50 -6.90 11.32 10.82
C PHE A 50 -7.55 12.61 11.32
N PRO A 51 -6.77 13.56 11.88
CA PRO A 51 -7.31 14.79 12.46
C PRO A 51 -7.82 15.78 11.40
N SER A 52 -7.50 15.58 10.12
CA SER A 52 -8.01 16.39 9.00
C SER A 52 -7.86 15.64 7.68
N LEU A 53 -8.62 16.08 6.67
CA LEU A 53 -8.51 15.56 5.30
C LEU A 53 -7.11 15.78 4.71
N ALA A 54 -6.44 16.90 5.04
CA ALA A 54 -5.07 17.15 4.60
C ALA A 54 -4.08 16.12 5.17
N LYS A 55 -4.24 15.71 6.43
CA LYS A 55 -3.39 14.68 7.05
C LYS A 55 -3.70 13.28 6.51
N LEU A 56 -4.97 12.99 6.23
CA LEU A 56 -5.37 11.77 5.52
C LEU A 56 -4.70 11.70 4.13
N ALA A 57 -4.80 12.77 3.35
CA ALA A 57 -4.22 12.85 2.02
C ALA A 57 -2.69 12.70 2.05
N ALA A 58 -2.01 13.40 2.96
CA ALA A 58 -0.56 13.29 3.12
C ALA A 58 -0.10 11.88 3.53
N ALA A 59 -0.84 11.22 4.42
CA ALA A 59 -0.53 9.85 4.83
C ALA A 59 -0.72 8.84 3.67
N GLY A 60 -1.79 9.00 2.89
CA GLY A 60 -2.02 8.20 1.69
C GLY A 60 -0.96 8.45 0.61
N GLY A 61 -0.58 9.71 0.39
CA GLY A 61 0.43 10.13 -0.58
C GLY A 61 1.79 9.45 -0.34
N LYS A 62 2.23 9.34 0.93
CA LYS A 62 3.47 8.63 1.26
C LYS A 62 3.50 7.19 0.77
N PHE A 63 2.42 6.43 0.99
CA PHE A 63 2.33 5.05 0.51
C PHE A 63 2.26 4.96 -1.02
N PHE A 64 1.63 5.95 -1.66
CA PHE A 64 1.59 6.04 -3.12
C PHE A 64 3.00 6.29 -3.69
N ASP A 65 3.70 7.32 -3.21
CA ASP A 65 5.04 7.69 -3.68
C ASP A 65 6.06 6.56 -3.45
N GLU A 66 6.00 5.92 -2.29
CA GLU A 66 6.84 4.76 -1.95
C GLU A 66 6.59 3.60 -2.92
N ALA A 67 5.32 3.26 -3.17
CA ALA A 67 4.97 2.16 -4.05
C ALA A 67 5.35 2.43 -5.52
N VAL A 68 5.11 3.64 -6.02
CA VAL A 68 5.51 4.05 -7.37
C VAL A 68 7.04 3.96 -7.52
N THR A 69 7.78 4.41 -6.51
CA THR A 69 9.24 4.32 -6.48
C THR A 69 9.71 2.86 -6.51
N MET A 70 9.09 2.00 -5.69
CA MET A 70 9.43 0.57 -5.64
C MET A 70 9.17 -0.13 -6.98
N ILE A 71 8.02 0.12 -7.61
CA ILE A 71 7.67 -0.46 -8.92
C ILE A 71 8.66 -0.03 -10.00
N ARG A 72 9.01 1.26 -10.04
CA ARG A 72 9.96 1.80 -11.03
C ARG A 72 11.39 1.32 -10.80
N THR A 73 11.76 1.05 -9.55
CA THR A 73 13.09 0.54 -9.20
C THR A 73 13.23 -0.95 -9.52
N TYR A 74 12.17 -1.74 -9.35
CA TYR A 74 12.18 -3.20 -9.53
C TYR A 74 11.09 -3.69 -10.50
N PRO A 75 11.07 -3.21 -11.75
CA PRO A 75 10.01 -3.50 -12.71
C PRO A 75 9.89 -4.99 -13.02
N GLU A 76 11.00 -5.73 -13.05
CA GLU A 76 11.04 -7.16 -13.33
C GLU A 76 10.30 -8.00 -12.28
N VAL A 77 10.27 -7.55 -11.02
CA VAL A 77 9.55 -8.22 -9.93
C VAL A 77 8.08 -7.80 -9.92
N ALA A 78 7.81 -6.52 -10.22
CA ALA A 78 6.46 -5.97 -10.28
C ALA A 78 5.63 -6.56 -11.43
N GLN A 79 6.27 -6.86 -12.57
CA GLN A 79 5.64 -7.43 -13.76
C GLN A 79 5.66 -8.97 -13.78
N TYR A 80 6.16 -9.59 -12.72
CA TYR A 80 6.32 -11.04 -12.70
C TYR A 80 4.96 -11.74 -12.66
N GLY A 81 4.61 -12.42 -13.75
CA GLY A 81 3.39 -13.22 -13.87
C GLY A 81 2.10 -12.40 -14.02
N ALA A 82 2.23 -11.10 -14.33
CA ALA A 82 1.14 -10.20 -14.72
C ALA A 82 0.80 -10.33 -16.20
#